data_AF-A0A1R4GXR2-F1
#
_entry.id   AF-A0A1R4GXR2-F1
#
_cell.length_a   1.000
_cell.length_b   1.000
_cell.length_c   1.000
_cell.angle_alpha   90.00
_cell.angle_beta   90.00
_cell.angle_gamma   90.00
#
_symmetry.space_group_name_H-M   'P 1'
#
loop_
_entity.id
_entity.type
_entity.pdbx_description
1 polymer ?
#
loop_
_entity_poly.entity_id
_entity_poly.type
_entity_poly.pdbx_seq_one_letter_code
_entity_poly.pdbx_strand_id
1 'polypeptide(L)' 'MFLVIQNDTINLSDVSRISRDSNTIKVYFISQSNSVEYHYDTENDASEVEYKIFRNLEEKRLIV' A
#
# COMPACT_ATOMS: atom_id res chain seq x y z
N MET A 1 9.96 5.45 -6.33
CA MET A 1 8.79 6.34 -6.42
C MET A 1 8.18 6.41 -5.04
N PHE A 2 7.81 7.60 -4.56
CA PHE A 2 7.30 7.78 -3.20
C PHE A 2 5.81 8.12 -3.24
N LEU A 3 5.05 7.57 -2.28
CA LEU A 3 3.63 7.88 -2.08
C LEU A 3 3.45 8.34 -0.64
N VAL A 4 2.73 9.44 -0.46
CA VAL A 4 2.33 9.90 0.88
C VAL A 4 0.99 9.26 1.21
N ILE A 5 0.94 8.54 2.32
CA ILE A 5 -0.27 7.92 2.86
C ILE A 5 -0.47 8.48 4.26
N GLN A 6 -1.58 9.19 4.46
CA GLN A 6 -1.87 9.92 5.69
C GLN A 6 -0.74 10.91 6.01
N ASN A 7 0.22 10.54 6.85
CA ASN A 7 1.41 11.33 7.17
C ASN A 7 2.73 10.57 6.97
N ASP A 8 2.69 9.36 6.42
CA ASP A 8 3.88 8.55 6.15
C ASP A 8 4.26 8.61 4.66
N THR A 9 5.55 8.62 4.37
CA THR A 9 6.08 8.60 3.00
C THR A 9 6.67 7.25 2.71
N ILE A 10 5.92 6.44 1.96
CA ILE A 10 6.36 5.08 1.60
C ILE A 10 7.10 5.08 0.27
N ASN A 11 8.15 4.27 0.18
CA ASN A 11 8.81 3.98 -1.08
C ASN A 11 8.10 2.83 -1.80
N LEU A 12 7.32 3.14 -2.83
CA LEU A 12 6.61 2.15 -3.65
C LEU A 12 7.54 1.20 -4.43
N SER A 13 8.84 1.47 -4.49
CA SER A 13 9.83 0.52 -5.03
C SER A 13 10.27 -0.52 -4.03
N ASP A 14 10.00 -0.30 -2.75
CA ASP A 14 10.29 -1.24 -1.67
C ASP A 14 9.04 -1.98 -1.22
N VAL A 15 7.86 -1.71 -1.80
CA VAL A 15 6.63 -2.45 -1.49
C VAL A 15 6.65 -3.80 -2.21
N SER A 16 6.48 -4.87 -1.45
CA SER A 16 6.37 -6.25 -1.95
C SER A 16 4.92 -6.64 -2.25
N ARG A 17 4.02 -6.37 -1.31
CA ARG A 17 2.60 -6.72 -1.41
C ARG A 17 1.76 -5.83 -0.50
N ILE A 18 0.46 -5.81 -0.74
CA ILE A 18 -0.54 -5.17 0.12
C ILE A 18 -1.63 -6.17 0.48
N SER A 19 -2.29 -5.94 1.60
CA SER A 19 -3.49 -6.65 2.02
C SER A 19 -4.44 -5.65 2.65
N ARG A 20 -5.71 -5.67 2.24
CA ARG A 20 -6.75 -4.85 2.84
C ARG A 20 -7.74 -5.71 3.60
N ASP A 21 -8.11 -5.24 4.78
CA ASP A 21 -9.18 -5.80 5.60
C ASP A 21 -10.13 -4.67 6.01
N SER A 22 -11.31 -4.62 5.38
CA SER A 22 -12.28 -3.52 5.53
C SER A 22 -11.65 -2.13 5.32
N ASN A 23 -11.58 -1.32 6.38
CA ASN A 23 -11.01 0.03 6.42
C ASN A 23 -9.52 0.05 6.82
N THR A 24 -8.84 -1.08 6.87
CA THR A 24 -7.42 -1.20 7.24
C THR A 24 -6.59 -1.72 6.07
N ILE A 25 -5.48 -1.05 5.77
CA ILE A 25 -4.51 -1.49 4.75
C ILE A 25 -3.20 -1.87 5.43
N LYS A 26 -2.70 -3.06 5.12
CA LYS A 26 -1.37 -3.53 5.51
C LYS A 26 -0.44 -3.50 4.30
N VAL A 27 0.68 -2.81 4.44
CA VAL A 27 1.72 -2.69 3.41
C VAL A 27 2.95 -3.48 3.87
N TYR A 28 3.40 -4.40 3.03
CA TYR A 28 4.59 -5.22 3.29
C TYR A 28 5.73 -4.74 2.41
N PHE A 29 6.91 -4.57 3.01
CA PHE A 29 8.09 -4.07 2.34
C PHE A 29 9.11 -5.18 2.09
N ILE A 30 9.96 -5.02 1.09
CA ILE A 30 11.07 -5.93 0.79
C ILE A 30 12.18 -5.73 1.82
N SER A 31 12.48 -4.48 2.18
CA SER A 31 13.55 -4.15 3.12
C SER A 31 13.21 -4.36 4.60
N GLN A 32 11.93 -4.59 4.94
CA GLN A 32 11.46 -4.67 6.33
C GLN A 32 10.71 -5.98 6.59
N SER A 33 10.89 -6.56 7.76
CA SER A 33 10.19 -7.78 8.16
C SER A 33 8.76 -7.52 8.65
N ASN A 34 8.48 -6.32 9.15
CA ASN A 34 7.17 -5.94 9.67
C ASN A 34 6.35 -5.21 8.60
N SER A 35 5.04 -5.41 8.62
CA SER A 35 4.12 -4.59 7.83
C SER A 35 3.82 -3.27 8.52
N VAL A 36 3.52 -2.24 7.73
CA VAL A 36 2.92 -1.00 8.21
C VAL A 36 1.42 -1.08 8.01
N GLU A 37 0.65 -0.69 9.01
CA GLU A 37 -0.82 -0.70 8.98
C GLU A 37 -1.36 0.72 8.95
N TYR A 38 -2.32 0.96 8.06
CA TYR A 38 -3.02 2.23 7.90
C TYR A 38 -4.51 2.01 8.15
N HIS A 39 -5.08 2.75 9.09
CA HIS A 39 -6.50 2.69 9.42
C HIS A 39 -7.21 3.92 8.87
N TYR A 40 -8.32 3.70 8.17
CA TYR A 40 -9.13 4.76 7.56
C TYR A 40 -10.50 4.84 8.23
N ASP A 41 -11.13 6.00 8.15
CA ASP A 41 -12.47 6.21 8.69
C ASP A 41 -13.52 5.40 7.92
N THR A 42 -13.32 5.22 6.60
CA THR A 42 -14.23 4.45 5.75
C THR A 42 -13.51 3.42 4.88
N GLU A 43 -14.24 2.38 4.46
CA GLU A 43 -13.73 1.40 3.51
C GLU A 43 -13.42 2.02 2.13
N ASN A 44 -14.12 3.10 1.77
CA ASN A 44 -13.92 3.77 0.49
C ASN A 44 -12.56 4.46 0.45
N ASP A 45 -12.19 5.16 1.53
CA ASP A 45 -10.87 5.79 1.67
C ASP A 45 -9.74 4.75 1.60
N ALA A 46 -9.93 3.61 2.26
CA ALA A 46 -8.99 2.50 2.20
C ALA A 46 -8.88 1.94 0.76
N SER A 47 -10.00 1.78 0.06
CA SER A 47 -10.02 1.26 -1.32
C SER A 47 -9.33 2.20 -2.31
N GLU A 48 -9.47 3.52 -2.15
CA GLU A 48 -8.77 4.50 -3.01
C GLU A 48 -7.26 4.41 -2.86
N VAL A 49 -6.76 4.22 -1.64
CA VAL A 49 -5.32 4.09 -1.39
C VAL A 49 -4.81 2.73 -1.87
N GLU A 50 -5.55 1.65 -1.63
CA GLU A 50 -5.26 0.32 -2.17
C GLU A 50 -5.08 0.40 -3.69
N TYR A 51 -6.02 1.03 -4.40
CA TYR A 51 -5.95 1.18 -5.85
C TYR A 51 -4.72 1.96 -6.33
N LYS A 52 -4.37 3.06 -5.63
CA LYS A 52 -3.17 3.85 -5.95
C LYS A 52 -1.90 3.00 -5.81
N ILE A 53 -1.79 2.19 -4.75
CA ILE A 53 -0.62 1.32 -4.56
C ILE A 53 -0.63 0.19 -5.59
N PHE A 54 -1.78 -0.46 -5.82
CA PHE A 54 -1.91 -1.59 -6.74
C PHE A 54 -1.58 -1.21 -8.18
N ARG A 55 -2.14 -0.11 -8.69
CA ARG A 55 -1.83 0.39 -10.04
C ARG A 55 -0.33 0.63 -10.23
N ASN A 56 0.34 1.16 -9.20
CA ASN A 56 1.79 1.35 -9.21
C ASN A 56 2.60 0.04 -9.24
N LEU A 57 2.09 -1.00 -8.59
CA LEU A 57 2.69 -2.34 -8.63
C LEU A 57 2.45 -3.03 -9.99
N GLU A 58 1.28 -2.84 -10.59
CA GLU A 58 0.94 -3.34 -11.92
C GLU A 58 1.79 -2.70 -13.03
N GLU A 59 1.99 -1.38 -12.99
CA GLU A 59 2.85 -0.66 -13.94
C GLU A 59 4.30 -1.18 -13.94
N LYS A 60 4.74 -1.80 -12.85
CA LYS A 60 6.06 -2.43 -12.72
C LYS A 60 6.15 -3.85 -13.25
N ARG A 61 5.07 -4.44 -13.80
CA ARG A 61 5.02 -5.83 -14.28
C ARG A 61 5.55 -6.85 -13.26
N LEU A 62 5.14 -6.72 -12.00
CA LEU A 62 5.36 -7.75 -10.97
C LEU A 62 4.17 -8.72 -10.83
N ILE A 63 3.26 -8.72 -11.81
CA ILE A 63 2.17 -9.70 -11.93
C ILE A 63 2.38 -10.49 -13.22
N VAL A 64 2.72 -11.77 -13.08
CA VAL A 64 2.55 -12.83 -14.09
C VAL A 64 1.54 -13.81 -13.53
#